data_AF-A0A5K0VVW9-F1
#
_entry.id   AF-A0A5K0VVW9-F1
#
_cell.length_a   1.000
_cell.length_b   1.000
_cell.length_c   1.000
_cell.angle_alpha   90.00
_cell.angle_beta   90.00
_cell.angle_gamma   90.00
#
_symmetry.space_group_name_H-M   'P 1'
#
loop_
_entity.id
_entity.type
_entity.pdbx_description
1 polymer ?
#
loop_
_entity_poly.entity_id
_entity_poly.type
_entity_poly.pdbx_seq_one_letter_code
_entity_poly.pdbx_strand_id
1 'polypeptide(L)' 'MFVFGDSLVDNGNNIFFADSTAKADYPPYGIDFGFPTGRFTNDKTVADVLG' A
#
# COMPACT_ATOMS: atom_id res chain seq x y z
N MET A 1 -2.95 -16.05 -4.38
CA MET A 1 -4.22 -15.46 -3.91
C MET A 1 -4.60 -14.36 -4.88
N PHE A 2 -5.88 -14.23 -5.26
CA PHE A 2 -6.36 -13.05 -5.97
C PHE A 2 -7.03 -12.13 -4.96
N VAL A 3 -6.58 -10.88 -4.89
CA VAL A 3 -7.04 -9.89 -3.91
C VAL A 3 -7.70 -8.74 -4.67
N PHE A 4 -8.96 -8.49 -4.35
CA PHE A 4 -9.74 -7.38 -4.88
C PHE A 4 -10.19 -6.55 -3.68
N GLY A 5 -10.08 -5.23 -3.77
CA GLY A 5 -10.46 -4.34 -2.69
C GLY A 5 -9.95 -2.92 -2.89
N ASP A 6 -9.77 -2.23 -1.78
CA ASP A 6 -9.34 -0.83 -1.71
C ASP A 6 -7.99 -0.69 -0.98
N SER A 7 -7.72 0.51 -0.45
CA SER A 7 -6.53 0.85 0.33
C SER A 7 -6.16 -0.16 1.43
N LEU A 8 -7.12 -0.86 2.04
CA LEU A 8 -6.87 -1.80 3.15
C LEU A 8 -6.12 -3.06 2.70
N VAL A 9 -6.14 -3.36 1.40
CA VAL A 9 -5.48 -4.52 0.80
C VAL A 9 -4.57 -4.12 -0.37
N ASP A 10 -4.40 -2.81 -0.59
CA ASP A 10 -3.51 -2.29 -1.63
C ASP A 10 -2.05 -2.46 -1.19
N ASN A 11 -1.28 -3.15 -2.04
CA ASN A 11 0.13 -3.44 -1.84
C ASN A 11 1.06 -2.43 -2.54
N GLY A 12 0.50 -1.32 -3.05
CA GLY A 12 1.20 -0.27 -3.78
C GLY A 12 0.81 -0.15 -5.26
N ASN A 13 -0.33 -0.71 -5.66
CA ASN A 13 -0.82 -0.57 -7.04
C ASN A 13 -1.21 0.88 -7.36
N ASN A 14 -1.75 1.62 -6.40
CA ASN A 14 -2.18 3.02 -6.59
C ASN A 14 -1.09 3.98 -7.10
N ILE A 15 0.20 3.69 -6.86
CA ILE A 15 1.31 4.56 -7.27
C ILE A 15 1.50 4.59 -8.79
N PHE A 16 1.08 3.52 -9.49
CA PHE A 16 1.27 3.36 -10.93
C PHE A 16 0.18 4.05 -11.77
N PHE A 17 -0.90 4.52 -11.13
CA PHE A 17 -1.96 5.27 -11.80
C PHE A 17 -1.68 6.77 -11.69
N ALA A 18 -1.41 7.40 -12.83
CA ALA A 18 -1.10 8.83 -12.89
C ALA A 18 -2.24 9.70 -12.32
N ASP A 19 -3.49 9.31 -12.59
CA ASP A 19 -4.69 10.02 -12.17
C ASP A 19 -5.15 9.69 -10.74
N SER A 20 -4.41 8.84 -10.02
CA SER A 20 -4.74 8.55 -8.61
C SER A 20 -4.38 9.75 -7.74
N THR A 21 -5.37 10.28 -7.03
CA THR A 21 -5.18 11.34 -6.02
C THR A 21 -4.78 10.79 -4.66
N ALA A 22 -5.00 9.49 -4.42
CA ALA A 22 -4.66 8.80 -3.18
C ALA A 22 -3.48 7.86 -3.42
N LYS A 23 -2.27 8.34 -3.08
CA LYS A 23 -1.01 7.58 -3.17
C LYS A 23 -0.42 7.41 -1.77
N ALA A 24 0.23 6.29 -1.52
CA ALA A 24 0.93 6.01 -0.25
C ALA A 24 2.44 5.92 -0.47
N ASP A 25 2.97 6.81 -1.33
CA ASP A 25 4.38 6.95 -1.70
C ASP A 25 5.10 8.04 -0.90
N TYR A 26 4.54 8.45 0.25
CA TYR A 26 5.09 9.46 1.14
C TYR A 26 4.95 9.09 2.63
N PRO A 27 5.77 9.66 3.53
CA PRO A 27 5.67 9.41 4.98
C PRO A 27 4.31 9.86 5.56
N PRO A 28 3.71 9.13 6.50
CA PRO A 28 4.32 8.09 7.34
C PRO A 28 4.26 6.67 6.76
N TYR A 29 3.62 6.46 5.60
CA TYR A 29 3.44 5.14 5.04
C TYR A 29 4.77 4.42 4.81
N GLY A 30 4.87 3.18 5.25
CA GLY A 30 6.10 2.38 5.19
C GLY A 30 7.25 2.82 6.12
N ILE A 31 7.00 3.66 7.14
CA ILE A 31 8.08 4.09 8.06
C ILE A 31 8.73 2.90 8.79
N ASP A 32 7.98 1.84 9.11
CA ASP A 32 8.53 0.63 9.76
C ASP A 32 9.34 -0.23 8.77
N PHE A 33 9.20 0.00 7.46
CA PHE A 33 10.07 -0.55 6.40
C PHE A 33 11.27 0.37 6.07
N GLY A 34 11.29 1.61 6.59
CA GLY A 34 12.32 2.61 6.30
C GLY A 34 12.15 3.37 4.99
N PHE A 35 11.10 3.10 4.20
CA PHE A 35 10.76 3.83 2.98
C PHE A 35 9.27 3.66 2.61
N PRO A 36 8.65 4.62 1.90
CA PRO A 36 7.27 4.47 1.43
C PRO A 36 7.09 3.27 0.50
N THR A 37 6.17 2.38 0.86
CA THR A 37 5.96 1.11 0.14
C THR A 37 4.75 1.12 -0.79
N GLY A 38 3.96 2.19 -0.80
CA GLY A 38 2.68 2.25 -1.51
C GLY A 38 1.53 1.59 -0.75
N ARG A 39 1.78 0.98 0.41
CA ARG A 39 0.72 0.47 1.30
C ARG A 39 0.19 1.60 2.17
N PHE A 40 -1.12 1.64 2.39
CA PHE A 40 -1.76 2.59 3.30
C PHE A 40 -1.59 2.20 4.78
N THR A 41 -0.40 1.77 5.15
CA THR A 41 -0.01 1.35 6.50
C THR A 41 1.52 1.51 6.65
N ASN A 42 2.01 1.44 7.88
CA ASN A 42 3.44 1.47 8.14
C ASN A 42 4.12 0.12 7.88
N ASP A 43 3.35 -0.97 7.82
CA ASP A 43 3.81 -2.35 7.66
C ASP A 43 2.95 -3.13 6.64
N LYS A 44 2.85 -4.45 6.76
CA LYS A 44 2.05 -5.34 5.92
C LYS A 44 0.55 -5.11 6.10
N THR A 45 -0.20 -5.17 5.01
CA THR A 45 -1.67 -5.28 5.05
C THR A 45 -2.10 -6.68 5.49
N VAL A 46 -3.38 -6.86 5.83
CA VAL A 46 -3.92 -8.19 6.12
C VAL A 46 -3.74 -9.13 4.92
N ALA A 47 -3.87 -8.62 3.69
CA ALA A 47 -3.65 -9.40 2.48
C ALA A 47 -2.19 -9.89 2.36
N ASP A 48 -1.20 -9.04 2.67
CA ASP A 48 0.21 -9.43 2.66
C ASP A 48 0.56 -10.47 3.73
N VAL A 49 -0.19 -10.52 4.84
CA VAL A 49 0.01 -11.52 5.89
C VAL A 49 -0.62 -12.86 5.51
N LEU A 50 -1.72 -12.84 4.75
CA LEU A 50 -2.45 -14.03 4.32
C LEU A 50 -1.89 -14.67 3.04
N GLY A 51 -0.99 -14.01 2.28
CA GLY A 51 -0.42 -14.56 1.05
C GLY A 51 0.91 -13.96 0.61
#